data_AF-R4KIY7-F1
#
_entry.id   AF-R4KIY7-F1
#
_cell.length_a   1.000
_cell.length_b   1.000
_cell.length_c   1.000
_cell.angle_alpha   90.00
_cell.angle_beta   90.00
_cell.angle_gamma   90.00
#
_symmetry.space_group_name_H-M   'P 1'
#
loop_
_entity.id
_entity.type
_entity.pdbx_description
1 polymer ?
#
loop_
_entity_poly.entity_id
_entity_poly.type
_entity_poly.pdbx_seq_one_letter_code
_entity_poly.pdbx_strand_id
1 'polypeptide(L)'
;MKKWLAGIAAVVLLTSFAAVAAADKPIKLNVNGWQIKTDVPPQLLNGRIMVPVRWVAEALGADVKWEKETNNVWIATPDLYSLQQQTTLLQEALVPTTPQAAVEKWAEGVKTRNGALQFAMLSPELKEQERANYESFNWVTGTSSPWVEDYTIVKENKTSDGAWEYEVKFETATSTGPAGASIARVIVKQYQADAVLPTLHPERNWYITQIFHDSSLATWLKEQVKEFLAEEYQHYQVLETEVELLSQKVDDIHVEAEFKTKVTHVLGVDTPAQWPLQQGRIKYLEENRNDLTPEKIRLVEEEIAFWNQELQEYIDKPSDANDFLKITAKLDGTGAIDEDTIKLYSQDPVGNYLPINKDTIPAFKSSKELIEQGYAEMHKLLE
;
A
#
# COMPACT_ATOMS: atom_id res chain seq x y z
N MET A 1 12.57 -81.30 6.19
CA MET A 1 12.81 -80.20 7.14
C MET A 1 14.30 -79.84 7.29
N LYS A 2 15.19 -80.48 6.52
CA LYS A 2 16.33 -79.81 5.88
C LYS A 2 15.79 -78.83 4.82
N LYS A 3 16.46 -77.68 4.61
CA LYS A 3 16.26 -76.62 3.57
C LYS A 3 15.74 -75.22 4.00
N TRP A 4 15.27 -75.01 5.23
CA TRP A 4 14.75 -73.68 5.65
C TRP A 4 15.65 -72.88 6.64
N LEU A 5 16.69 -73.48 7.22
CA LEU A 5 17.57 -72.79 8.19
C LEU A 5 18.74 -72.03 7.56
N ALA A 6 19.19 -72.41 6.35
CA ALA A 6 20.26 -71.69 5.64
C ALA A 6 19.77 -70.39 4.97
N GLY A 7 18.46 -70.29 4.67
CA GLY A 7 17.87 -69.10 4.07
C GLY A 7 17.73 -67.94 5.05
N ILE A 8 17.47 -68.21 6.33
CA ILE A 8 17.28 -67.15 7.34
C ILE A 8 18.64 -66.57 7.79
N ALA A 9 19.70 -67.37 7.88
CA ALA A 9 21.04 -66.86 8.19
C ALA A 9 21.64 -66.01 7.06
N ALA A 10 21.36 -66.34 5.79
CA ALA A 10 21.82 -65.56 4.64
C ALA A 10 21.02 -64.25 4.45
N VAL A 11 19.75 -64.21 4.86
CA VAL A 11 18.94 -62.98 4.80
C VAL A 11 19.27 -62.02 5.95
N VAL A 12 19.66 -62.52 7.14
CA VAL A 12 20.08 -61.66 8.26
C VAL A 12 21.50 -61.10 8.07
N LEU A 13 22.40 -61.83 7.39
CA LEU A 13 23.75 -61.34 7.06
C LEU A 13 23.80 -60.34 5.89
N LEU A 14 22.72 -60.21 5.12
CA LEU A 14 22.57 -59.17 4.08
C LEU A 14 21.96 -57.85 4.59
N THR A 15 21.57 -57.78 5.87
CA THR A 15 20.93 -56.59 6.47
C THR A 15 21.81 -55.79 7.44
N SER A 16 23.07 -56.15 7.64
CA SER A 16 23.94 -55.47 8.60
C SER A 16 25.08 -54.70 7.91
N PHE A 17 25.00 -53.37 8.06
CA PHE A 17 26.03 -52.35 7.77
C PHE A 17 26.23 -51.91 6.31
N ALA A 18 25.18 -51.32 5.72
CA ALA A 18 25.41 -50.01 5.13
C ALA A 18 25.27 -48.98 6.27
N ALA A 19 26.38 -48.65 6.93
CA ALA A 19 26.47 -47.32 7.53
C ALA A 19 26.38 -46.36 6.34
N VAL A 20 25.16 -45.93 6.03
CA VAL A 20 24.96 -44.76 5.17
C VAL A 20 25.63 -43.65 5.96
N ALA A 21 26.90 -43.36 5.64
CA ALA A 21 27.51 -42.12 6.02
C ALA A 21 26.49 -41.06 5.61
N ALA A 22 25.90 -40.38 6.59
CA ALA A 22 25.01 -39.28 6.32
C ALA A 22 25.85 -38.28 5.53
N ALA A 23 25.64 -38.25 4.21
CA ALA A 23 26.25 -37.26 3.35
C ALA A 23 25.67 -35.94 3.82
N ASP A 24 26.44 -35.22 4.62
CA ASP A 24 26.10 -33.88 5.05
C ASP A 24 25.79 -33.08 3.80
N LYS A 25 24.61 -32.44 3.76
CA LYS A 25 24.17 -31.76 2.55
C LYS A 25 25.22 -30.69 2.24
N PRO A 26 25.83 -30.66 1.04
CA PRO A 26 26.90 -29.72 0.75
C PRO A 26 26.38 -28.30 0.96
N ILE A 27 27.09 -27.52 1.77
CA ILE A 27 26.77 -26.11 2.01
C ILE A 27 26.91 -25.38 0.67
N LYS A 28 25.82 -24.80 0.18
CA LYS A 28 25.80 -24.08 -1.09
C LYS A 28 26.21 -22.63 -0.87
N LEU A 29 27.06 -22.10 -1.75
CA LEU A 29 27.40 -20.68 -1.81
C LEU A 29 26.57 -20.03 -2.91
N ASN A 30 25.72 -19.07 -2.54
CA ASN A 30 24.93 -18.28 -3.48
C ASN A 30 25.30 -16.80 -3.34
N VAL A 31 25.56 -16.12 -4.45
CA VAL A 31 25.80 -14.66 -4.49
C VAL A 31 24.86 -14.06 -5.54
N ASN A 32 24.11 -13.02 -5.16
CA ASN A 32 23.13 -12.34 -6.02
C ASN A 32 22.12 -13.28 -6.70
N GLY A 33 21.66 -14.30 -5.97
CA GLY A 33 20.70 -15.29 -6.50
C GLY A 33 21.32 -16.38 -7.39
N TRP A 34 22.61 -16.29 -7.70
CA TRP A 34 23.33 -17.27 -8.51
C TRP A 34 24.15 -18.23 -7.64
N GLN A 35 24.04 -19.53 -7.88
CA GLN A 35 24.86 -20.53 -7.20
C GLN A 35 26.28 -20.53 -7.77
N ILE A 36 27.27 -20.29 -6.91
CA ILE A 36 28.69 -20.28 -7.27
C ILE A 36 29.26 -21.69 -7.07
N LYS A 37 29.86 -22.23 -8.14
CA LYS A 37 30.54 -23.53 -8.08
C LYS A 37 31.98 -23.31 -7.62
N THR A 38 32.26 -23.65 -6.37
CA THR A 38 33.61 -23.52 -5.81
C THR A 38 34.47 -24.76 -6.09
N ASP A 39 35.78 -24.55 -6.18
CA ASP A 39 36.81 -25.58 -6.26
C ASP A 39 36.97 -26.35 -4.94
N VAL A 40 36.83 -25.64 -3.81
CA VAL A 40 36.73 -26.22 -2.47
C VAL A 40 35.33 -25.92 -1.91
N PRO A 41 34.52 -26.93 -1.52
CA PRO A 41 33.21 -26.68 -0.94
C PRO A 41 33.34 -25.96 0.41
N PRO A 42 32.39 -25.08 0.80
CA PRO A 42 32.37 -24.51 2.14
C PRO A 42 32.32 -25.60 3.22
N GLN A 43 33.02 -25.38 4.33
CA GLN A 43 33.22 -26.37 5.39
C GLN A 43 32.78 -25.84 6.75
N LEU A 44 32.08 -26.66 7.54
CA LEU A 44 31.80 -26.35 8.94
C LEU A 44 33.02 -26.76 9.81
N LEU A 45 33.78 -25.78 10.27
CA LEU A 45 34.95 -25.98 11.12
C LEU A 45 34.76 -25.24 12.45
N ASN A 46 34.78 -25.97 13.57
CA ASN A 46 34.63 -25.41 14.92
C ASN A 46 33.40 -24.50 15.09
N GLY A 47 32.26 -24.89 14.52
CA GLY A 47 31.02 -24.11 14.57
C GLY A 47 30.98 -22.86 13.67
N ARG A 48 31.99 -22.68 12.79
CA ARG A 48 32.04 -21.60 11.80
C ARG A 48 32.04 -22.19 10.40
N ILE A 49 31.32 -21.56 9.47
CA ILE A 49 31.38 -21.92 8.07
C ILE A 49 32.57 -21.20 7.45
N MET A 50 33.55 -21.97 6.99
CA MET A 50 34.70 -21.49 6.24
C MET A 50 34.35 -21.55 4.75
N VAL A 51 34.46 -20.41 4.07
CA VAL A 51 34.18 -20.26 2.64
C VAL A 51 35.49 -19.89 1.94
N PRO A 52 35.77 -20.41 0.73
CA PRO A 52 37.00 -20.03 0.04
C PRO A 52 36.95 -18.54 -0.33
N VAL A 53 37.94 -17.79 0.16
CA VAL A 53 37.99 -16.32 0.08
C VAL A 53 37.94 -15.80 -1.36
N ARG A 54 38.55 -16.52 -2.32
CA ARG A 54 38.58 -16.12 -3.73
C ARG A 54 37.18 -15.92 -4.29
N TRP A 55 36.31 -16.92 -4.15
CA TRP A 55 34.96 -16.88 -4.72
C TRP A 55 34.10 -15.78 -4.12
N VAL A 56 34.27 -15.48 -2.83
CA VAL A 56 33.56 -14.39 -2.17
C VAL A 56 34.07 -13.05 -2.67
N ALA A 57 35.38 -12.85 -2.69
CA ALA A 57 35.99 -11.58 -3.09
C ALA A 57 35.79 -11.28 -4.58
N GLU A 58 35.94 -12.26 -5.48
CA GLU A 58 35.69 -12.10 -6.92
C GLU A 58 34.21 -11.84 -7.22
N ALA A 59 33.29 -12.51 -6.51
CA ALA A 59 31.86 -12.24 -6.66
C ALA A 59 31.47 -10.83 -6.17
N LEU A 60 32.28 -10.23 -5.30
CA LEU A 60 32.17 -8.83 -4.87
C LEU A 60 32.99 -7.87 -5.76
N GLY A 61 33.54 -8.35 -6.88
CA GLY A 61 34.25 -7.55 -7.88
C GLY A 61 35.74 -7.36 -7.62
N ALA A 62 36.32 -7.94 -6.56
CA ALA A 62 37.74 -7.81 -6.26
C ALA A 62 38.59 -8.82 -7.06
N ASP A 63 39.82 -8.42 -7.42
CA ASP A 63 40.81 -9.35 -7.97
C ASP A 63 41.58 -10.04 -6.84
N VAL A 64 41.78 -11.36 -6.96
CA VAL A 64 42.38 -12.19 -5.91
C VAL A 64 43.59 -12.93 -6.42
N LYS A 65 44.77 -12.52 -5.95
CA LYS A 65 46.04 -13.13 -6.31
C LYS A 65 46.64 -13.89 -5.13
N TRP A 66 47.04 -15.14 -5.38
CA TRP A 66 47.84 -15.92 -4.43
C TRP A 66 49.32 -15.72 -4.72
N GLU A 67 50.08 -15.35 -3.68
CA GLU A 67 51.53 -15.23 -3.74
C GLU A 67 52.17 -16.38 -2.95
N LYS A 68 52.71 -17.35 -3.69
CA LYS A 68 53.16 -18.62 -3.13
C LYS A 68 54.43 -18.46 -2.29
N GLU A 69 55.29 -17.52 -2.66
CA GLU A 69 56.59 -17.28 -2.01
C GLU A 69 56.43 -16.77 -0.57
N THR A 70 55.39 -15.96 -0.33
CA THR A 70 55.12 -15.30 0.96
C THR A 70 53.96 -15.92 1.72
N ASN A 71 53.23 -16.85 1.10
CA ASN A 71 51.95 -17.38 1.56
C ASN A 71 50.89 -16.27 1.80
N ASN A 72 50.90 -15.23 0.96
CA ASN A 72 49.96 -14.12 1.05
C ASN A 72 48.82 -14.23 0.03
N VAL A 73 47.62 -13.83 0.46
CA VAL A 73 46.48 -13.57 -0.43
C VAL A 73 46.35 -12.06 -0.61
N TRP A 74 46.52 -11.58 -1.84
CA TRP A 74 46.28 -10.20 -2.22
C TRP A 74 44.85 -10.07 -2.75
N ILE A 75 44.09 -9.14 -2.16
CA ILE A 75 42.73 -8.81 -2.59
C ILE A 75 42.74 -7.33 -2.98
N ALA A 76 42.56 -7.06 -4.27
CA ALA A 76 42.46 -5.71 -4.79
C ALA A 76 40.99 -5.42 -5.10
N THR A 77 40.37 -4.56 -4.30
CA THR A 77 39.04 -4.03 -4.65
C THR A 77 39.16 -3.18 -5.90
N PRO A 78 38.12 -3.12 -6.75
CA PRO A 78 38.09 -2.17 -7.86
C PRO A 78 38.41 -0.76 -7.36
N ASP A 79 39.03 0.04 -8.22
CA ASP A 79 39.10 1.48 -7.96
C ASP A 79 37.67 2.02 -7.92
N LEU A 80 37.19 2.28 -6.71
CA LEU A 80 35.86 2.79 -6.46
C LEU A 80 35.61 4.09 -7.23
N TYR A 81 36.66 4.90 -7.46
CA TYR A 81 36.57 6.11 -8.26
C TYR A 81 36.34 5.78 -9.75
N SER A 82 37.08 4.81 -10.30
CA SER A 82 36.88 4.35 -11.69
C SER A 82 35.49 3.74 -11.91
N LEU A 83 35.02 2.92 -10.97
CA LEU A 83 33.66 2.34 -11.03
C LEU A 83 32.57 3.40 -10.88
N GLN A 84 32.76 4.37 -9.98
CA GLN A 84 31.84 5.51 -9.85
C GLN A 84 31.78 6.30 -11.16
N GLN A 85 32.93 6.64 -11.76
CA GLN A 85 32.96 7.32 -13.06
C GLN A 85 32.28 6.51 -14.16
N GLN A 86 32.56 5.21 -14.26
CA GLN A 86 31.91 4.35 -15.24
C GLN A 86 30.38 4.34 -15.04
N THR A 87 29.92 4.24 -13.78
CA THR A 87 28.50 4.26 -13.44
C THR A 87 27.86 5.59 -13.80
N THR A 88 28.51 6.71 -13.49
CA THR A 88 28.05 8.05 -13.87
C THR A 88 27.89 8.18 -15.38
N LEU A 89 28.90 7.79 -16.16
CA LEU A 89 28.84 7.87 -17.62
C LEU A 89 27.76 6.96 -18.22
N LEU A 90 27.52 5.78 -17.64
CA LEU A 90 26.43 4.90 -18.04
C LEU A 90 25.07 5.49 -17.71
N GLN A 91 24.90 6.06 -16.52
CA GLN A 91 23.67 6.75 -16.12
C GLN A 91 23.39 7.96 -17.04
N GLU A 92 24.42 8.74 -17.38
CA GLU A 92 24.32 9.85 -18.34
C GLU A 92 23.91 9.38 -19.75
N ALA A 93 24.45 8.25 -20.22
CA ALA A 93 24.05 7.66 -21.50
C ALA A 93 22.60 7.17 -21.51
N LEU A 94 22.04 6.83 -20.34
CA LEU A 94 20.66 6.40 -20.18
C LEU A 94 19.68 7.58 -20.10
N VAL A 95 20.12 8.80 -19.83
CA VAL A 95 19.21 9.95 -19.66
C VAL A 95 18.36 10.13 -20.93
N PRO A 96 17.03 10.13 -20.81
CA PRO A 96 16.14 10.19 -21.96
C PRO A 96 16.06 11.59 -22.56
N THR A 97 15.96 11.64 -23.88
CA THR A 97 15.85 12.87 -24.69
C THR A 97 14.41 13.30 -24.94
N THR A 98 13.45 12.41 -24.72
CA THR A 98 12.01 12.67 -24.87
C THR A 98 11.26 12.16 -23.65
N PRO A 99 10.07 12.72 -23.35
CA PRO A 99 9.25 12.25 -22.24
C PRO A 99 8.84 10.78 -22.42
N GLN A 100 8.46 10.39 -23.62
CA GLN A 100 8.13 9.00 -23.96
C GLN A 100 9.31 8.04 -23.72
N ALA A 101 10.53 8.43 -24.12
CA ALA A 101 11.71 7.59 -23.90
C ALA A 101 12.03 7.39 -22.41
N ALA A 102 11.67 8.34 -21.55
CA ALA A 102 11.78 8.18 -20.09
C ALA A 102 10.85 7.07 -19.60
N VAL A 103 9.59 7.10 -20.02
CA VAL A 103 8.57 6.11 -19.65
C VAL A 103 8.91 4.74 -20.22
N GLU A 104 9.33 4.64 -21.47
CA GLU A 104 9.68 3.36 -22.10
C GLU A 104 10.85 2.69 -21.39
N LYS A 105 11.91 3.44 -21.04
CA LYS A 105 13.06 2.88 -20.31
C LYS A 105 12.68 2.44 -18.90
N TRP A 106 11.86 3.22 -18.20
CA TRP A 106 11.36 2.85 -16.89
C TRP A 106 10.47 1.59 -16.95
N ALA A 107 9.54 1.53 -17.90
CA ALA A 107 8.65 0.40 -18.10
C ALA A 107 9.42 -0.88 -18.49
N GLU A 108 10.46 -0.75 -19.32
CA GLU A 108 11.41 -1.84 -19.60
C GLU A 108 12.12 -2.28 -18.32
N GLY A 109 12.50 -1.33 -17.45
CA GLY A 109 13.04 -1.62 -16.12
C GLY A 109 12.04 -2.39 -15.24
N VAL A 110 10.74 -2.09 -15.30
CA VAL A 110 9.68 -2.83 -14.59
C VAL A 110 9.56 -4.25 -15.15
N LYS A 111 9.51 -4.40 -16.47
CA LYS A 111 9.43 -5.70 -17.16
C LYS A 111 10.62 -6.60 -16.84
N THR A 112 11.83 -6.05 -16.88
CA THR A 112 13.08 -6.79 -16.66
C THR A 112 13.50 -6.88 -15.20
N ARG A 113 12.70 -6.32 -14.27
CA ARG A 113 13.00 -6.24 -12.83
C ARG A 113 14.32 -5.55 -12.53
N ASN A 114 14.72 -4.64 -13.40
CA ASN A 114 15.94 -3.87 -13.28
C ASN A 114 15.64 -2.59 -12.51
N GLY A 115 15.76 -2.67 -11.18
CA GLY A 115 15.54 -1.54 -10.28
C GLY A 115 16.53 -0.40 -10.52
N ALA A 116 17.76 -0.69 -10.94
CA ALA A 116 18.74 0.34 -11.28
C ALA A 116 18.31 1.15 -12.52
N LEU A 117 17.73 0.50 -13.54
CA LEU A 117 17.19 1.17 -14.72
C LEU A 117 15.95 2.01 -14.37
N GLN A 118 15.04 1.46 -13.56
CA GLN A 118 13.88 2.22 -13.08
C GLN A 118 14.33 3.47 -12.30
N PHE A 119 15.22 3.29 -11.33
CA PHE A 119 15.77 4.36 -10.51
C PHE A 119 16.46 5.43 -11.34
N ALA A 120 17.21 5.06 -12.39
CA ALA A 120 17.90 6.01 -13.24
C ALA A 120 16.95 7.02 -13.91
N MET A 121 15.72 6.61 -14.23
CA MET A 121 14.71 7.44 -14.89
C MET A 121 13.98 8.41 -13.95
N LEU A 122 14.14 8.25 -12.64
CA LEU A 122 13.48 9.08 -11.63
C LEU A 122 14.16 10.45 -11.49
N SER A 123 13.37 11.46 -11.13
CA SER A 123 13.87 12.80 -10.79
C SER A 123 14.75 12.75 -9.52
N PRO A 124 15.59 13.77 -9.27
CA PRO A 124 16.41 13.83 -8.05
C PRO A 124 15.60 13.66 -6.76
N GLU A 125 14.42 14.27 -6.69
CA GLU A 125 13.54 14.23 -5.53
C GLU A 125 12.97 12.81 -5.33
N LEU A 126 12.48 12.19 -6.41
CA LEU A 126 11.92 10.84 -6.36
C LEU A 126 13.03 9.80 -6.11
N LYS A 127 14.26 10.04 -6.56
CA LYS A 127 15.44 9.23 -6.21
C LYS A 127 15.73 9.27 -4.72
N GLU A 128 15.68 10.43 -4.09
CA GLU A 128 15.93 10.54 -2.65
C GLU A 128 14.88 9.77 -1.85
N GLN A 129 13.62 9.83 -2.27
CA GLN A 129 12.52 9.12 -1.63
C GLN A 129 12.58 7.61 -1.82
N GLU A 130 12.82 7.14 -3.05
CA GLU A 130 12.70 5.71 -3.39
C GLU A 130 14.00 4.93 -3.20
N ARG A 131 15.14 5.60 -2.94
CA ARG A 131 16.46 4.94 -2.82
C ARG A 131 16.43 3.76 -1.86
N ALA A 132 15.90 3.97 -0.65
CA ALA A 132 15.84 2.93 0.37
C ALA A 132 15.03 1.72 -0.11
N ASN A 133 13.95 1.94 -0.87
CA ASN A 133 13.14 0.87 -1.43
C ASN A 133 13.96 0.06 -2.44
N TYR A 134 14.58 0.69 -3.44
CA TYR A 134 15.41 -0.01 -4.42
C TYR A 134 16.60 -0.75 -3.79
N GLU A 135 17.29 -0.13 -2.83
CA GLU A 135 18.42 -0.73 -2.13
C GLU A 135 18.00 -1.93 -1.29
N SER A 136 16.84 -1.88 -0.63
CA SER A 136 16.32 -3.00 0.17
C SER A 136 16.08 -4.28 -0.66
N PHE A 137 15.79 -4.12 -1.95
CA PHE A 137 15.61 -5.21 -2.91
C PHE A 137 16.88 -5.55 -3.70
N ASN A 138 18.05 -5.05 -3.30
CA ASN A 138 19.31 -5.19 -4.04
C ASN A 138 19.17 -4.82 -5.52
N TRP A 139 18.39 -3.77 -5.82
CA TRP A 139 18.13 -3.28 -7.17
C TRP A 139 17.39 -4.27 -8.10
N VAL A 140 16.78 -5.33 -7.55
CA VAL A 140 15.95 -6.29 -8.30
C VAL A 140 14.50 -6.16 -7.83
N THR A 141 13.65 -5.54 -8.63
CA THR A 141 12.27 -5.21 -8.26
C THR A 141 11.28 -6.35 -8.51
N GLY A 142 10.17 -6.37 -7.78
CA GLY A 142 9.09 -7.36 -7.92
C GLY A 142 9.28 -8.66 -7.13
N THR A 143 8.28 -9.55 -7.20
CA THR A 143 8.21 -10.82 -6.43
C THR A 143 8.18 -12.05 -7.35
N SER A 144 7.98 -13.27 -6.85
CA SER A 144 7.98 -14.47 -7.69
C SER A 144 6.87 -14.51 -8.76
N SER A 145 5.70 -13.92 -8.51
CA SER A 145 4.56 -13.79 -9.44
C SER A 145 3.54 -12.80 -8.85
N PRO A 146 2.73 -12.09 -9.65
CA PRO A 146 2.80 -12.04 -11.11
C PRO A 146 4.04 -11.27 -11.60
N TRP A 147 4.50 -11.57 -12.82
CA TRP A 147 5.55 -10.81 -13.50
C TRP A 147 4.98 -10.11 -14.72
N VAL A 148 5.60 -9.00 -15.11
CA VAL A 148 5.26 -8.30 -16.35
C VAL A 148 5.85 -9.08 -17.53
N GLU A 149 4.98 -9.51 -18.44
CA GLU A 149 5.37 -10.18 -19.69
C GLU A 149 5.55 -9.18 -20.82
N ASP A 150 4.68 -8.15 -20.86
CA ASP A 150 4.80 -7.06 -21.81
C ASP A 150 4.22 -5.75 -21.28
N TYR A 151 4.51 -4.64 -21.97
CA TYR A 151 3.91 -3.35 -21.66
C TYR A 151 3.56 -2.57 -22.92
N THR A 152 2.59 -1.67 -22.79
CA THR A 152 2.17 -0.77 -23.86
C THR A 152 1.77 0.58 -23.27
N ILE A 153 2.24 1.67 -23.88
CA ILE A 153 1.75 3.01 -23.59
C ILE A 153 0.38 3.14 -24.29
N VAL A 154 -0.69 3.23 -23.50
CA VAL A 154 -2.07 3.26 -24.02
C VAL A 154 -2.63 4.67 -24.15
N LYS A 155 -2.00 5.65 -23.49
CA LYS A 155 -2.39 7.05 -23.52
C LYS A 155 -1.19 7.94 -23.27
N GLU A 156 -1.17 9.09 -23.95
CA GLU A 156 -0.25 10.19 -23.69
C GLU A 156 -1.03 11.51 -23.71
N ASN A 157 -0.74 12.39 -22.75
CA ASN A 157 -1.33 13.72 -22.67
C ASN A 157 -0.26 14.72 -22.23
N LYS A 158 -0.24 15.89 -22.89
CA LYS A 158 0.57 17.02 -22.44
C LYS A 158 -0.25 17.90 -21.51
N THR A 159 0.29 18.21 -20.34
CA THR A 159 -0.36 19.04 -19.32
C THR A 159 -0.14 20.53 -19.61
N SER A 160 -0.91 21.40 -18.97
CA SER A 160 -0.80 22.85 -19.14
C SER A 160 0.50 23.44 -18.60
N ASP A 161 1.15 22.78 -17.64
CA ASP A 161 2.42 23.21 -17.03
C ASP A 161 3.67 22.72 -17.80
N GLY A 162 3.48 21.98 -18.90
CA GLY A 162 4.56 21.47 -19.76
C GLY A 162 5.05 20.06 -19.39
N ALA A 163 4.45 19.42 -18.38
CA ALA A 163 4.63 18.01 -18.10
C ALA A 163 3.93 17.11 -19.14
N TRP A 164 4.25 15.82 -19.08
CA TRP A 164 3.60 14.77 -19.85
C TRP A 164 3.09 13.68 -18.93
N GLU A 165 1.85 13.27 -19.15
CA GLU A 165 1.20 12.15 -18.49
C GLU A 165 1.10 10.97 -19.46
N TYR A 166 1.50 9.78 -19.01
CA TYR A 166 1.38 8.54 -19.76
C TYR A 166 0.61 7.51 -18.95
N GLU A 167 -0.28 6.75 -19.59
CA GLU A 167 -0.82 5.51 -19.02
C GLU A 167 -0.08 4.33 -19.64
N VAL A 168 0.61 3.55 -18.80
CA VAL A 168 1.37 2.36 -19.19
C VAL A 168 0.60 1.13 -18.71
N LYS A 169 0.09 0.35 -19.66
CA LYS A 169 -0.53 -0.95 -19.38
C LYS A 169 0.56 -2.01 -19.33
N PHE A 170 0.64 -2.74 -18.23
CA PHE A 170 1.50 -3.89 -18.04
C PHE A 170 0.67 -5.17 -18.11
N GLU A 171 0.93 -6.01 -19.10
CA GLU A 171 0.37 -7.35 -19.20
C GLU A 171 1.16 -8.27 -18.27
N THR A 172 0.46 -8.94 -17.36
CA THR A 172 1.10 -9.76 -16.33
C THR A 172 0.81 -11.25 -16.52
N ALA A 173 1.72 -12.07 -16.04
CA ALA A 173 1.61 -13.52 -16.10
C ALA A 173 2.03 -14.17 -14.76
N THR A 174 1.53 -15.38 -14.57
CA THR A 174 1.91 -16.31 -13.52
C THR A 174 2.39 -17.60 -14.16
N SER A 175 2.93 -18.53 -13.35
CA SER A 175 3.32 -19.86 -13.83
C SER A 175 2.22 -20.66 -14.53
N THR A 176 0.95 -20.29 -14.29
CA THR A 176 -0.23 -20.95 -14.87
C THR A 176 -0.83 -20.21 -16.07
N GLY A 177 -0.26 -19.07 -16.47
CA GLY A 177 -0.72 -18.29 -17.63
C GLY A 177 -0.96 -16.81 -17.31
N PRO A 178 -1.64 -16.07 -18.21
CA PRO A 178 -1.93 -14.65 -18.05
C PRO A 178 -2.65 -14.35 -16.73
N ALA A 179 -2.24 -13.28 -16.07
CA ALA A 179 -2.71 -12.85 -14.75
C ALA A 179 -3.45 -11.50 -14.78
N GLY A 180 -3.91 -11.10 -15.97
CA GLY A 180 -4.53 -9.81 -16.21
C GLY A 180 -3.51 -8.70 -16.44
N ALA A 181 -3.99 -7.46 -16.42
CA ALA A 181 -3.17 -6.29 -16.66
C ALA A 181 -3.28 -5.29 -15.51
N SER A 182 -2.20 -4.57 -15.26
CA SER A 182 -2.18 -3.41 -14.36
C SER A 182 -1.84 -2.16 -15.16
N ILE A 183 -2.42 -1.01 -14.80
CA ILE A 183 -2.08 0.28 -15.40
C ILE A 183 -1.28 1.10 -14.38
N ALA A 184 -0.21 1.71 -14.86
CA ALA A 184 0.49 2.76 -14.14
C ALA A 184 0.35 4.08 -14.89
N ARG A 185 -0.02 5.14 -14.18
CA ARG A 185 0.05 6.51 -14.70
C ARG A 185 1.39 7.11 -14.30
N VAL A 186 2.12 7.65 -15.27
CA VAL A 186 3.49 8.16 -15.11
C VAL A 186 3.52 9.61 -15.54
N ILE A 187 4.01 10.50 -14.67
CA ILE A 187 4.19 11.92 -14.98
C ILE A 187 5.68 12.19 -15.19
N VAL A 188 6.00 12.83 -16.31
CA VAL A 188 7.35 13.14 -16.74
C VAL A 188 7.51 14.64 -16.93
N LYS A 189 8.55 15.22 -16.31
CA LYS A 189 8.88 16.64 -16.44
C LYS A 189 10.29 16.85 -16.97
N GLN A 190 10.46 17.98 -17.65
CA GLN A 190 11.75 18.44 -18.11
C GLN A 190 12.43 19.24 -16.99
N TYR A 191 13.62 18.85 -16.55
CA TYR A 191 14.39 19.56 -15.53
C TYR A 191 15.33 20.59 -16.17
N GLN A 192 15.38 21.82 -15.65
CA GLN A 192 16.47 22.72 -16.01
C GLN A 192 17.76 22.26 -15.32
N ALA A 193 18.88 22.40 -16.03
CA ALA A 193 20.19 21.98 -15.55
C ALA A 193 20.68 22.92 -14.44
N ASP A 194 20.13 22.79 -13.24
CA ASP A 194 20.51 23.58 -12.09
C ASP A 194 21.57 22.79 -11.29
N ALA A 195 22.83 23.12 -11.56
CA ALA A 195 24.05 23.04 -10.73
C ALA A 195 24.33 21.83 -9.79
N VAL A 196 23.66 20.69 -9.93
CA VAL A 196 23.93 19.49 -9.08
C VAL A 196 24.28 18.24 -9.89
N LEU A 197 24.05 18.23 -11.21
CA LEU A 197 24.52 17.19 -12.11
C LEU A 197 25.45 17.82 -13.16
N PRO A 198 26.70 17.35 -13.35
CA PRO A 198 27.58 17.86 -14.40
C PRO A 198 27.00 17.47 -15.77
N THR A 199 26.14 18.28 -16.35
CA THR A 199 25.50 17.97 -17.63
C THR A 199 26.51 18.19 -18.76
N LEU A 200 27.07 17.10 -19.28
CA LEU A 200 27.66 17.08 -20.62
C LEU A 200 26.59 17.25 -21.72
N HIS A 201 25.29 17.11 -21.38
CA HIS A 201 24.16 17.07 -22.31
C HIS A 201 22.90 17.77 -21.75
N PRO A 202 22.80 19.11 -21.79
CA PRO A 202 21.64 19.87 -21.30
C PRO A 202 20.32 19.56 -22.05
N GLU A 203 20.40 18.92 -23.22
CA GLU A 203 19.27 18.44 -24.01
C GLU A 203 18.63 17.14 -23.48
N ARG A 204 19.26 16.50 -22.48
CA ARG A 204 18.82 15.23 -21.88
C ARG A 204 18.37 15.46 -20.45
N ASN A 205 17.08 15.68 -20.25
CA ASN A 205 16.57 16.17 -18.97
C ASN A 205 15.10 15.81 -18.68
N TRP A 206 14.57 14.77 -19.32
CA TRP A 206 13.24 14.25 -18.98
C TRP A 206 13.35 13.23 -17.86
N TYR A 207 12.61 13.43 -16.78
CA TYR A 207 12.61 12.53 -15.63
C TYR A 207 11.19 12.24 -15.18
N ILE A 208 10.99 11.02 -14.71
CA ILE A 208 9.75 10.62 -14.04
C ILE A 208 9.71 11.32 -12.70
N THR A 209 8.66 12.12 -12.47
CA THR A 209 8.44 12.85 -11.22
C THR A 209 7.41 12.16 -10.35
N GLN A 210 6.43 11.46 -10.94
CA GLN A 210 5.37 10.76 -10.19
C GLN A 210 4.99 9.46 -10.89
N ILE A 211 4.65 8.44 -10.11
CA ILE A 211 4.16 7.14 -10.59
C ILE A 211 2.94 6.76 -9.74
N PHE A 212 1.79 6.55 -10.39
CA PHE A 212 0.56 6.09 -9.78
C PHE A 212 0.24 4.69 -10.29
N HIS A 213 -0.17 3.77 -9.42
CA HIS A 213 -0.67 2.46 -9.83
C HIS A 213 -2.20 2.45 -9.62
N ASP A 214 -2.99 2.17 -10.67
CA ASP A 214 -4.47 2.29 -10.64
C ASP A 214 -5.13 1.55 -9.48
N SER A 215 -4.58 0.38 -9.13
CA SER A 215 -5.12 -0.44 -8.03
C SER A 215 -4.89 0.16 -6.64
N SER A 216 -3.89 1.02 -6.42
CA SER A 216 -3.61 1.58 -5.09
C SER A 216 -4.46 2.80 -4.79
N LEU A 217 -4.61 3.74 -5.73
CA LEU A 217 -5.33 4.99 -5.49
C LEU A 217 -6.84 4.79 -5.32
N ALA A 218 -7.45 4.03 -6.22
CA ALA A 218 -8.88 3.72 -6.13
C ALA A 218 -9.20 2.92 -4.85
N THR A 219 -8.34 1.97 -4.47
CA THR A 219 -8.49 1.21 -3.23
C THR A 219 -8.34 2.11 -2.02
N TRP A 220 -7.31 2.94 -1.98
CA TRP A 220 -7.08 3.89 -0.89
C TRP A 220 -8.27 4.84 -0.71
N LEU A 221 -8.79 5.42 -1.81
CA LEU A 221 -9.94 6.32 -1.74
C LEU A 221 -11.19 5.61 -1.23
N LYS A 222 -11.40 4.34 -1.61
CA LYS A 222 -12.48 3.52 -1.05
C LYS A 222 -12.33 3.30 0.45
N GLU A 223 -11.11 3.09 0.94
CA GLU A 223 -10.86 2.96 2.39
C GLU A 223 -11.16 4.27 3.12
N GLN A 224 -10.81 5.43 2.56
CA GLN A 224 -11.19 6.72 3.14
C GLN A 224 -12.71 6.92 3.22
N VAL A 225 -13.46 6.49 2.20
CA VAL A 225 -14.93 6.48 2.25
C VAL A 225 -15.42 5.55 3.36
N LYS A 226 -14.83 4.36 3.51
CA LYS A 226 -15.23 3.42 4.58
C LYS A 226 -14.93 3.97 5.98
N GLU A 227 -13.79 4.62 6.19
CA GLU A 227 -13.44 5.27 7.45
C GLU A 227 -14.45 6.38 7.79
N PHE A 228 -14.79 7.22 6.80
CA PHE A 228 -15.83 8.22 6.95
C PHE A 228 -17.19 7.61 7.35
N LEU A 229 -17.63 6.54 6.66
CA LEU A 229 -18.88 5.86 6.99
C LEU A 229 -18.82 5.20 8.38
N ALA A 230 -17.67 4.65 8.79
CA ALA A 230 -17.51 4.08 10.12
C ALA A 230 -17.68 5.14 11.22
N GLU A 231 -17.19 6.36 11.00
CA GLU A 231 -17.42 7.50 11.91
C GLU A 231 -18.88 7.97 11.91
N GLU A 232 -19.51 8.09 10.74
CA GLU A 232 -20.91 8.52 10.62
C GLU A 232 -21.87 7.55 11.33
N TYR A 233 -21.61 6.24 11.19
CA TYR A 233 -22.44 5.19 11.77
C TYR A 233 -21.91 4.69 13.12
N GLN A 234 -21.07 5.45 13.83
CA GLN A 234 -20.42 5.02 15.07
C GLN A 234 -21.37 4.64 16.22
N HIS A 235 -22.62 5.15 16.21
CA HIS A 235 -23.64 4.83 17.22
C HIS A 235 -24.58 3.69 16.79
N TYR A 236 -24.40 3.18 15.58
CA TYR A 236 -25.21 2.11 14.99
C TYR A 236 -24.45 0.79 14.98
N GLN A 237 -25.19 -0.31 14.89
CA GLN A 237 -24.60 -1.59 14.54
C GLN A 237 -24.64 -1.73 13.02
N VAL A 238 -23.48 -1.58 12.38
CA VAL A 238 -23.33 -1.76 10.93
C VAL A 238 -23.31 -3.25 10.59
N LEU A 239 -24.19 -3.67 9.69
CA LEU A 239 -24.31 -5.05 9.21
C LEU A 239 -23.56 -5.27 7.90
N GLU A 240 -23.62 -4.30 6.99
CA GLU A 240 -22.98 -4.36 5.68
C GLU A 240 -22.61 -2.95 5.20
N THR A 241 -21.45 -2.82 4.56
CA THR A 241 -20.99 -1.59 3.90
C THR A 241 -20.53 -1.91 2.49
N GLU A 242 -21.18 -1.33 1.50
CA GLU A 242 -20.79 -1.42 0.08
C GLU A 242 -20.30 -0.04 -0.39
N VAL A 243 -19.15 -0.01 -1.08
CA VAL A 243 -18.57 1.20 -1.68
C VAL A 243 -18.18 0.94 -3.13
N GLU A 244 -18.91 1.56 -4.05
CA GLU A 244 -18.71 1.50 -5.49
C GLU A 244 -18.08 2.80 -5.98
N LEU A 245 -16.96 2.73 -6.70
CA LEU A 245 -16.34 3.89 -7.35
C LEU A 245 -17.08 4.15 -8.66
N LEU A 246 -17.72 5.32 -8.79
CA LEU A 246 -18.47 5.71 -9.98
C LEU A 246 -17.59 6.44 -11.00
N SER A 247 -16.74 7.35 -10.52
CA SER A 247 -15.82 8.09 -11.37
C SER A 247 -14.58 8.51 -10.60
N GLN A 248 -13.47 8.68 -11.31
CA GLN A 248 -12.22 9.21 -10.79
C GLN A 248 -11.59 10.12 -11.84
N LYS A 249 -11.16 11.30 -11.40
CA LYS A 249 -10.40 12.26 -12.19
C LYS A 249 -9.15 12.61 -11.41
N VAL A 250 -8.00 12.57 -12.08
CA VAL A 250 -6.72 12.93 -11.48
C VAL A 250 -6.05 13.93 -12.40
N ASP A 251 -5.66 15.09 -11.87
CA ASP A 251 -4.77 16.05 -12.53
C ASP A 251 -3.39 16.05 -11.85
N ASP A 252 -2.52 17.01 -12.17
CA ASP A 252 -1.13 17.05 -11.70
C ASP A 252 -1.00 17.17 -10.17
N ILE A 253 -2.02 17.72 -9.51
CA ILE A 253 -1.99 18.06 -8.09
C ILE A 253 -3.29 17.76 -7.34
N HIS A 254 -4.35 17.31 -8.02
CA HIS A 254 -5.63 16.99 -7.39
C HIS A 254 -6.18 15.67 -7.88
N VAL A 255 -6.89 15.00 -6.98
CA VAL A 255 -7.78 13.89 -7.27
C VAL A 255 -9.20 14.26 -6.88
N GLU A 256 -10.16 13.90 -7.75
CA GLU A 256 -11.59 13.91 -7.49
C GLU A 256 -12.13 12.50 -7.76
N ALA A 257 -12.90 11.96 -6.83
CA ALA A 257 -13.54 10.66 -7.01
C ALA A 257 -14.96 10.67 -6.45
N GLU A 258 -15.89 10.08 -7.19
CA GLU A 258 -17.30 9.95 -6.81
C GLU A 258 -17.64 8.49 -6.54
N PHE A 259 -18.43 8.27 -5.50
CA PHE A 259 -18.77 6.97 -4.96
C PHE A 259 -20.27 6.83 -4.78
N LYS A 260 -20.77 5.63 -5.03
CA LYS A 260 -22.07 5.18 -4.52
C LYS A 260 -21.83 4.30 -3.31
N THR A 261 -22.56 4.57 -2.24
CA THR A 261 -22.44 3.84 -0.99
C THR A 261 -23.77 3.23 -0.60
N LYS A 262 -23.69 2.11 0.12
CA LYS A 262 -24.82 1.50 0.81
C LYS A 262 -24.37 1.03 2.18
N VAL A 263 -25.03 1.49 3.23
CA VAL A 263 -24.80 1.05 4.61
C VAL A 263 -26.08 0.43 5.14
N THR A 264 -26.05 -0.88 5.39
CA THR A 264 -27.12 -1.59 6.07
C THR A 264 -26.83 -1.62 7.57
N HIS A 265 -27.74 -1.11 8.39
CA HIS A 265 -27.51 -0.94 9.82
C HIS A 265 -28.79 -1.14 10.64
N VAL A 266 -28.60 -1.36 11.95
CA VAL A 266 -29.65 -1.28 12.99
C VAL A 266 -29.19 -0.34 14.10
N LEU A 267 -30.11 0.08 14.97
CA LEU A 267 -29.72 0.81 16.19
C LEU A 267 -28.76 -0.05 17.02
N GLY A 268 -27.66 0.54 17.49
CA GLY A 268 -26.64 -0.15 18.30
C GLY A 268 -27.05 -0.38 19.76
N VAL A 269 -28.36 -0.51 20.04
CA VAL A 269 -28.92 -0.58 21.39
C VAL A 269 -30.07 -1.58 21.46
N ASP A 270 -30.23 -2.24 22.61
CA ASP A 270 -31.29 -3.22 22.85
C ASP A 270 -32.63 -2.56 23.22
N THR A 271 -32.58 -1.34 23.75
CA THR A 271 -33.77 -0.59 24.19
C THR A 271 -33.67 0.89 23.82
N PRO A 272 -34.80 1.58 23.57
CA PRO A 272 -34.79 3.01 23.25
C PRO A 272 -34.08 3.87 24.30
N ALA A 273 -34.23 3.50 25.58
CA ALA A 273 -33.64 4.21 26.71
C ALA A 273 -32.09 4.20 26.70
N GLN A 274 -31.46 3.26 26.01
CA GLN A 274 -30.01 3.21 25.87
C GLN A 274 -29.49 4.13 24.76
N TRP A 275 -30.35 4.65 23.87
CA TRP A 275 -29.94 5.58 22.84
C TRP A 275 -29.42 6.89 23.45
N PRO A 276 -28.24 7.42 23.07
CA PRO A 276 -27.62 8.56 23.77
C PRO A 276 -28.51 9.80 23.92
N LEU A 277 -29.22 10.21 22.86
CA LEU A 277 -30.17 11.33 22.96
C LEU A 277 -31.29 11.04 23.96
N GLN A 278 -31.80 9.80 23.98
CA GLN A 278 -32.88 9.40 24.85
C GLN A 278 -32.45 9.31 26.32
N GLN A 279 -31.21 8.85 26.59
CA GLN A 279 -30.61 8.92 27.91
C GLN A 279 -30.60 10.35 28.46
N GLY A 280 -30.26 11.34 27.61
CA GLY A 280 -30.30 12.75 27.98
C GLY A 280 -31.69 13.24 28.39
N ARG A 281 -32.72 12.86 27.63
CA ARG A 281 -34.11 13.23 27.91
C ARG A 281 -34.61 12.62 29.23
N ILE A 282 -34.34 11.33 29.44
CA ILE A 282 -34.67 10.61 30.68
C ILE A 282 -33.96 11.26 31.86
N LYS A 283 -32.66 11.54 31.73
CA LYS A 283 -31.85 12.19 32.76
C LYS A 283 -32.42 13.57 33.16
N TYR A 284 -32.86 14.38 32.20
CA TYR A 284 -33.50 15.66 32.50
C TYR A 284 -34.73 15.48 33.40
N LEU A 285 -35.60 14.54 33.06
CA LEU A 285 -36.78 14.26 33.85
C LEU A 285 -36.42 13.77 35.26
N GLU A 286 -35.47 12.85 35.39
CA GLU A 286 -35.03 12.31 36.68
C GLU A 286 -34.46 13.38 37.61
N GLU A 287 -33.61 14.26 37.09
CA GLU A 287 -32.93 15.29 37.89
C GLU A 287 -33.86 16.45 38.29
N ASN A 288 -34.85 16.78 37.46
CA ASN A 288 -35.70 17.97 37.65
C ASN A 288 -37.13 17.64 38.15
N ARG A 289 -37.48 16.36 38.33
CA ARG A 289 -38.86 15.93 38.66
C ARG A 289 -39.46 16.66 39.86
N ASN A 290 -38.66 16.95 40.89
CA ASN A 290 -39.13 17.58 42.12
C ASN A 290 -39.40 19.09 41.97
N ASP A 291 -38.80 19.71 40.96
CA ASP A 291 -38.87 21.17 40.73
C ASP A 291 -39.87 21.54 39.62
N LEU A 292 -40.32 20.55 38.84
CA LEU A 292 -41.30 20.74 37.77
C LEU A 292 -42.75 20.65 38.26
N THR A 293 -43.64 21.42 37.63
CA THR A 293 -45.09 21.28 37.85
C THR A 293 -45.60 19.98 37.22
N PRO A 294 -46.73 19.42 37.69
CA PRO A 294 -47.31 18.21 37.11
C PRO A 294 -47.54 18.29 35.59
N GLU A 295 -47.90 19.47 35.08
CA GLU A 295 -48.10 19.67 33.64
C GLU A 295 -46.79 19.63 32.85
N LYS A 296 -45.70 20.23 33.38
CA LYS A 296 -44.39 20.17 32.74
C LYS A 296 -43.81 18.75 32.76
N ILE A 297 -44.03 18.01 33.85
CA ILE A 297 -43.66 16.59 33.95
C ILE A 297 -44.38 15.80 32.85
N ARG A 298 -45.70 16.01 32.68
CA ARG A 298 -46.50 15.33 31.66
C ARG A 298 -45.95 15.58 30.25
N LEU A 299 -45.60 16.82 29.91
CA LEU A 299 -45.04 17.16 28.60
C LEU A 299 -43.71 16.44 28.31
N VAL A 300 -42.80 16.40 29.29
CA VAL A 300 -41.53 15.68 29.14
C VAL A 300 -41.75 14.16 29.05
N GLU A 301 -42.66 13.61 29.85
CA GLU A 301 -43.01 12.18 29.79
C GLU A 301 -43.65 11.80 28.44
N GLU A 302 -44.49 12.66 27.87
CA GLU A 302 -45.08 12.47 26.54
C GLU A 302 -44.01 12.48 25.43
N GLU A 303 -43.06 13.42 25.48
CA GLU A 303 -41.96 13.47 24.51
C GLU A 303 -41.02 12.25 24.61
N ILE A 304 -40.68 11.84 25.84
CA ILE A 304 -39.90 10.60 26.08
C ILE A 304 -40.65 9.39 25.55
N ALA A 305 -41.95 9.28 25.84
CA ALA A 305 -42.78 8.16 25.38
C ALA A 305 -42.89 8.11 23.85
N PHE A 306 -43.05 9.26 23.20
CA PHE A 306 -43.03 9.39 21.75
C PHE A 306 -41.73 8.83 21.16
N TRP A 307 -40.57 9.31 21.61
CA TRP A 307 -39.28 8.83 21.10
C TRP A 307 -39.00 7.36 21.45
N ASN A 308 -39.48 6.87 22.59
CA ASN A 308 -39.39 5.45 22.90
C ASN A 308 -40.14 4.60 21.87
N GLN A 309 -41.34 5.02 21.47
CA GLN A 309 -42.12 4.34 20.44
C GLN A 309 -41.42 4.41 19.08
N GLU A 310 -40.99 5.60 18.65
CA GLU A 310 -40.31 5.80 17.36
C GLU A 310 -39.04 4.94 17.26
N LEU A 311 -38.15 5.02 18.25
CA LEU A 311 -36.89 4.28 18.24
C LEU A 311 -37.11 2.76 18.27
N GLN A 312 -38.15 2.29 18.97
CA GLN A 312 -38.45 0.86 19.07
C GLN A 312 -38.73 0.22 17.70
N GLU A 313 -39.26 0.98 16.73
CA GLU A 313 -39.52 0.48 15.38
C GLU A 313 -38.24 0.22 14.55
N TYR A 314 -37.10 0.78 14.98
CA TYR A 314 -35.80 0.65 14.32
C TYR A 314 -34.84 -0.30 15.05
N ILE A 315 -35.16 -0.71 16.29
CA ILE A 315 -34.42 -1.74 17.00
C ILE A 315 -34.64 -3.09 16.29
N ASP A 316 -33.56 -3.81 16.01
CA ASP A 316 -33.53 -5.10 15.30
C ASP A 316 -34.10 -5.11 13.88
N LYS A 317 -34.41 -3.93 13.31
CA LYS A 317 -34.95 -3.81 11.95
C LYS A 317 -33.91 -3.18 11.02
N PRO A 318 -33.24 -3.98 10.16
CA PRO A 318 -32.25 -3.45 9.24
C PRO A 318 -32.81 -2.37 8.32
N SER A 319 -32.04 -1.30 8.16
CA SER A 319 -32.33 -0.21 7.23
C SER A 319 -31.13 0.03 6.32
N ASP A 320 -31.42 0.27 5.04
CA ASP A 320 -30.42 0.62 4.03
C ASP A 320 -30.34 2.14 3.87
N ALA A 321 -29.15 2.70 4.10
CA ALA A 321 -28.84 4.06 3.74
C ALA A 321 -27.99 4.06 2.46
N ASN A 322 -28.49 4.67 1.39
CA ASN A 322 -27.77 4.80 0.13
C ASN A 322 -27.39 6.27 -0.06
N ASP A 323 -26.13 6.55 -0.36
CA ASP A 323 -25.66 7.93 -0.57
C ASP A 323 -24.62 8.00 -1.71
N PHE A 324 -24.50 9.19 -2.29
CA PHE A 324 -23.47 9.54 -3.26
C PHE A 324 -22.47 10.47 -2.61
N LEU A 325 -21.23 9.98 -2.47
CA LEU A 325 -20.14 10.72 -1.85
C LEU A 325 -19.12 11.15 -2.88
N LYS A 326 -18.51 12.31 -2.67
CA LYS A 326 -17.36 12.76 -3.44
C LYS A 326 -16.19 13.07 -2.52
N ILE A 327 -15.01 12.60 -2.90
CA ILE A 327 -13.74 12.95 -2.27
C ILE A 327 -12.97 13.85 -3.23
N THR A 328 -12.41 14.92 -2.69
CA THR A 328 -11.34 15.67 -3.35
C THR A 328 -10.13 15.75 -2.44
N ALA A 329 -8.94 15.56 -2.97
CA ALA A 329 -7.71 15.76 -2.21
C ALA A 329 -6.60 16.29 -3.12
N LYS A 330 -5.57 16.89 -2.53
CA LYS A 330 -4.34 17.17 -3.24
C LYS A 330 -3.46 15.93 -3.28
N LEU A 331 -2.70 15.83 -4.35
CA LEU A 331 -1.61 14.90 -4.46
C LEU A 331 -0.32 15.62 -4.05
N ASP A 332 0.52 14.94 -3.29
CA ASP A 332 1.87 15.40 -3.04
C ASP A 332 2.72 15.28 -4.33
N GLY A 333 3.96 15.77 -4.26
CA GLY A 333 4.90 15.70 -5.39
C GLY A 333 5.26 14.28 -5.85
N THR A 334 4.79 13.23 -5.18
CA THR A 334 5.00 11.81 -5.48
C THR A 334 3.77 11.14 -6.11
N GLY A 335 2.61 11.78 -5.96
CA GLY A 335 1.33 11.22 -6.35
C GLY A 335 0.60 10.48 -5.23
N ALA A 336 1.11 10.53 -4.01
CA ALA A 336 0.35 10.13 -2.82
C ALA A 336 -0.64 11.23 -2.46
N ILE A 337 -1.73 10.89 -1.78
CA ILE A 337 -2.70 11.88 -1.33
C ILE A 337 -2.16 12.58 -0.08
N ASP A 338 -2.19 13.91 -0.11
CA ASP A 338 -1.96 14.73 1.08
C ASP A 338 -3.22 14.64 1.97
N GLU A 339 -3.12 13.85 3.04
CA GLU A 339 -4.23 13.54 3.94
C GLU A 339 -4.86 14.80 4.57
N ASP A 340 -4.07 15.85 4.80
CA ASP A 340 -4.54 17.12 5.38
C ASP A 340 -5.44 17.91 4.42
N THR A 341 -5.53 17.48 3.15
CA THR A 341 -6.27 18.18 2.10
C THR A 341 -7.54 17.45 1.66
N ILE A 342 -7.83 16.29 2.26
CA ILE A 342 -9.03 15.51 1.97
C ILE A 342 -10.27 16.33 2.33
N LYS A 343 -11.19 16.43 1.37
CA LYS A 343 -12.52 17.00 1.56
C LYS A 343 -13.55 16.01 1.08
N LEU A 344 -14.56 15.78 1.91
CA LEU A 344 -15.72 14.96 1.60
C LEU A 344 -16.94 15.83 1.31
N TYR A 345 -17.74 15.36 0.38
CA TYR A 345 -19.00 15.98 -0.03
C TYR A 345 -20.08 14.90 -0.14
N SER A 346 -21.32 15.24 0.21
CA SER A 346 -22.50 14.39 -0.02
C SER A 346 -23.41 15.06 -1.05
N GLN A 347 -24.13 14.25 -1.84
CA GLN A 347 -25.00 14.75 -2.90
C GLN A 347 -26.37 15.13 -2.35
N ASP A 348 -26.85 16.32 -2.68
CA ASP A 348 -28.21 16.75 -2.39
C ASP A 348 -29.24 16.08 -3.33
N PRO A 349 -30.56 16.15 -3.04
CA PRO A 349 -31.59 15.53 -3.87
C PRO A 349 -31.70 16.05 -5.31
N VAL A 350 -31.04 17.17 -5.65
CA VAL A 350 -31.02 17.73 -7.01
C VAL A 350 -29.68 17.47 -7.73
N GLY A 351 -28.77 16.74 -7.09
CA GLY A 351 -27.54 16.24 -7.69
C GLY A 351 -26.28 17.06 -7.39
N ASN A 352 -26.34 18.10 -6.55
CA ASN A 352 -25.17 18.91 -6.20
C ASN A 352 -24.40 18.31 -5.04
N TYR A 353 -23.07 18.28 -5.14
CA TYR A 353 -22.20 17.87 -4.04
C TYR A 353 -21.95 19.04 -3.08
N LEU A 354 -22.37 18.90 -1.83
CA LEU A 354 -22.20 19.87 -0.76
C LEU A 354 -21.12 19.40 0.23
N PRO A 355 -20.24 20.30 0.71
CA PRO A 355 -19.18 19.93 1.64
C PRO A 355 -19.75 19.43 2.96
N ILE A 356 -19.20 18.34 3.47
CA ILE A 356 -19.60 17.76 4.76
C ILE A 356 -18.83 18.46 5.87
N ASN A 357 -19.56 19.08 6.81
CA ASN A 357 -18.98 19.61 8.03
C ASN A 357 -19.36 18.72 9.22
N LYS A 358 -18.41 17.89 9.66
CA LYS A 358 -18.60 16.91 10.75
C LYS A 358 -19.09 17.57 12.05
N ASP A 359 -18.62 18.77 12.37
CA ASP A 359 -19.00 19.50 13.60
C ASP A 359 -20.50 19.86 13.65
N THR A 360 -21.14 19.95 12.48
CA THR A 360 -22.55 20.36 12.37
C THR A 360 -23.51 19.18 12.28
N ILE A 361 -23.00 17.96 12.09
CA ILE A 361 -23.81 16.77 11.83
C ILE A 361 -23.88 15.92 13.10
N PRO A 362 -25.07 15.69 13.67
CA PRO A 362 -25.22 14.93 14.92
C PRO A 362 -24.61 13.53 14.90
N ALA A 363 -24.54 12.88 13.73
CA ALA A 363 -23.96 11.56 13.56
C ALA A 363 -22.49 11.46 14.02
N PHE A 364 -21.75 12.56 13.98
CA PHE A 364 -20.34 12.62 14.40
C PHE A 364 -20.12 13.05 15.86
N LYS A 365 -21.19 13.42 16.57
CA LYS A 365 -21.09 13.81 17.99
C LYS A 365 -20.79 12.58 18.86
N SER A 366 -20.02 12.77 19.91
CA SER A 366 -19.82 11.72 20.92
C SER A 366 -21.12 11.40 21.65
N SER A 367 -21.21 10.21 22.27
CA SER A 367 -22.38 9.83 23.06
C SER A 367 -22.65 10.83 24.20
N LYS A 368 -21.59 11.42 24.77
CA LYS A 368 -21.71 12.46 25.81
C LYS A 368 -22.41 13.72 25.28
N GLU A 369 -21.99 14.21 24.12
CA GLU A 369 -22.59 15.40 23.50
C GLU A 369 -24.04 15.16 23.09
N LEU A 370 -24.37 13.94 22.65
CA LEU A 370 -25.74 13.55 22.35
C LEU A 370 -26.61 13.47 23.62
N ILE A 371 -26.07 12.97 24.74
CA ILE A 371 -26.77 13.00 26.04
C ILE A 371 -27.02 14.44 26.48
N GLU A 372 -26.02 15.32 26.38
CA GLU A 372 -26.17 16.75 26.73
C GLU A 372 -27.20 17.43 25.82
N GLN A 373 -27.21 17.11 24.53
CA GLN A 373 -28.22 17.61 23.59
C GLN A 373 -29.63 17.15 23.97
N GLY A 374 -29.82 15.85 24.27
CA GLY A 374 -31.12 15.32 24.68
C GLY A 374 -31.63 15.96 25.98
N TYR A 375 -30.72 16.25 26.91
CA TYR A 375 -31.05 17.00 28.13
C TYR A 375 -31.50 18.44 27.82
N ALA A 376 -30.77 19.14 26.95
CA ALA A 376 -31.08 20.51 26.55
C ALA A 376 -32.40 20.62 25.75
N GLU A 377 -32.73 19.61 24.95
CA GLU A 377 -34.01 19.54 24.22
C GLU A 377 -35.21 19.56 25.18
N MET A 378 -35.13 18.84 26.30
CA MET A 378 -36.21 18.85 27.32
C MET A 378 -36.29 20.16 28.07
N HIS A 379 -35.16 20.82 28.31
CA HIS A 379 -35.15 22.17 28.89
C HIS A 379 -35.90 23.14 27.98
N LYS A 380 -35.55 23.16 26.68
CA LYS A 380 -36.15 24.02 25.66
C LYS A 380 -37.63 23.73 25.41
N LEU A 381 -38.05 22.46 25.54
CA LEU A 381 -39.47 22.07 25.44
C LEU A 381 -40.34 22.79 26.48
N LEU A 382 -39.76 23.20 27.61
CA LEU A 382 -40.46 23.78 28.75
C LEU A 382 -40.30 25.31 28.88
N GLU A 383 -39.53 25.94 27.98
CA GLU A 383 -39.44 27.40 27.79
C GLU A 383 -40.65 27.91 26.99
#